data_AF-A0A933ZJN5-F1
#
_entry.id   AF-A0A933ZJN5-F1
#
_cell.length_a   1.000
_cell.length_b   1.000
_cell.length_c   1.000
_cell.angle_alpha   90.00
_cell.angle_beta   90.00
_cell.angle_gamma   90.00
#
_symmetry.space_group_name_H-M   'P 1'
#
loop_
_entity.id
_entity.type
_entity.pdbx_description
1 polymer ?
#
loop_
_entity_poly.entity_id
_entity_poly.type
_entity_poly.pdbx_seq_one_letter_code
_entity_poly.pdbx_strand_id
1 'polypeptide(L)'
;MPPSPKWPFALALLAVSGPAWTAAPASAQTTPRSAAAASAPIDLHRGVAVVAVGKHSVDATWALASRVYADPLLRPARLDDATARVLAGEAPSQHADARLVELANARSAMKLDDPIAARLASSISADLEGASLLFVFAADPSHPRARLFASSTRSFVTPDLWMRPDASDAASWDSSVAWLHAHAVASRTTVPSPAPSPAKSVLTSGWFWGAIGAAAGAAVLAFTIRRDDTSDTIHLQGRVGP
;
A
#
# COMPACT_ATOMS: atom_id res chain seq x y z
N MET A 1 51.32 -13.21 9.83
CA MET A 1 50.98 -14.29 8.89
C MET A 1 50.17 -15.35 9.61
N PRO A 2 48.82 -15.27 9.60
CA PRO A 2 47.95 -16.33 10.11
C PRO A 2 47.69 -17.42 9.05
N PRO A 3 47.60 -18.70 9.44
CA PRO A 3 47.45 -19.82 8.50
C PRO A 3 46.02 -20.02 7.99
N SER A 4 45.91 -20.39 6.72
CA SER A 4 44.67 -20.67 5.99
C SER A 4 43.99 -21.98 6.45
N PRO A 5 42.65 -22.01 6.62
CA PRO A 5 41.92 -23.26 6.85
C PRO A 5 41.60 -23.97 5.53
N LYS A 6 42.08 -25.22 5.38
CA LYS A 6 41.72 -26.15 4.30
C LYS A 6 40.52 -26.99 4.76
N TRP A 7 39.40 -26.89 4.05
CA TRP A 7 38.25 -27.78 4.23
C TRP A 7 38.09 -28.71 3.01
N PRO A 8 38.20 -30.03 3.18
CA PRO A 8 37.80 -31.01 2.18
C PRO A 8 36.51 -31.72 2.63
N PHE A 9 35.39 -31.48 1.94
CA PHE A 9 34.19 -32.35 2.03
C PHE A 9 33.55 -32.37 0.64
N ALA A 10 33.85 -33.37 -0.18
CA ALA A 10 33.23 -34.71 -0.21
C ALA A 10 31.77 -34.65 -0.68
N LEU A 11 31.61 -34.72 -2.01
CA LEU A 11 30.35 -35.01 -2.69
C LEU A 11 29.88 -36.43 -2.32
N ALA A 12 28.63 -36.56 -1.87
CA ALA A 12 27.88 -37.80 -1.93
C ALA A 12 26.59 -37.55 -2.72
N LEU A 13 26.56 -38.02 -3.98
CA LEU A 13 25.35 -38.10 -4.78
C LEU A 13 24.51 -39.28 -4.25
N LEU A 14 23.34 -38.99 -3.68
CA LEU A 14 22.29 -39.99 -3.51
C LEU A 14 21.29 -39.83 -4.66
N ALA A 15 21.27 -40.81 -5.56
CA ALA A 15 20.23 -40.96 -6.56
C ALA A 15 19.02 -41.64 -5.91
N VAL A 16 17.91 -40.92 -5.79
CA VAL A 16 16.61 -41.49 -5.39
C VAL A 16 15.76 -41.66 -6.65
N SER A 17 15.47 -42.91 -7.02
CA SER A 17 14.51 -43.24 -8.08
C SER A 17 13.09 -43.12 -7.53
N GLY A 18 12.33 -42.14 -8.01
CA GLY A 18 10.90 -41.98 -7.73
C GLY A 18 10.02 -42.67 -8.80
N PRO A 19 8.78 -43.04 -8.45
CA PRO A 19 7.86 -43.79 -9.32
C PRO A 19 7.34 -42.95 -10.50
N ALA A 20 7.22 -43.60 -11.65
CA ALA A 20 6.64 -43.05 -12.87
C ALA A 20 5.14 -42.78 -12.68
N TRP A 21 4.76 -41.51 -12.60
CA TRP A 21 3.38 -41.07 -12.76
C TRP A 21 3.05 -40.93 -14.24
N THR A 22 2.03 -41.67 -14.67
CA THR A 22 1.39 -41.57 -15.98
C THR A 22 0.78 -40.19 -16.14
N ALA A 23 1.34 -39.38 -17.05
CA ALA A 23 0.82 -38.06 -17.37
C ALA A 23 -0.53 -38.17 -18.08
N ALA A 24 -1.58 -37.59 -17.49
CA ALA A 24 -2.84 -37.35 -18.16
C ALA A 24 -2.67 -36.21 -19.20
N PRO A 25 -3.33 -36.28 -20.38
CA PRO A 25 -3.24 -35.23 -21.38
C PRO A 25 -3.87 -33.94 -20.84
N ALA A 26 -3.02 -32.93 -20.64
CA ALA A 26 -3.44 -31.58 -20.29
C ALA A 26 -4.27 -31.00 -21.43
N SER A 27 -5.59 -30.91 -21.24
CA SER A 27 -6.42 -30.04 -22.07
C SER A 27 -5.92 -28.62 -21.93
N ALA A 28 -5.42 -28.05 -23.04
CA ALA A 28 -5.04 -26.67 -23.16
C ALA A 28 -6.27 -25.78 -22.92
N GLN A 29 -6.50 -25.38 -21.67
CA GLN A 29 -7.39 -24.28 -21.35
C GLN A 29 -6.65 -23.00 -21.73
N THR A 30 -6.92 -22.53 -22.93
CA THR A 30 -6.65 -21.15 -23.35
C THR A 30 -7.56 -20.24 -22.53
N THR A 31 -7.21 -19.97 -21.28
CA THR A 31 -7.87 -18.89 -20.52
C THR A 31 -7.58 -17.58 -21.23
N PRO A 32 -8.60 -16.75 -21.52
CA PRO A 32 -8.39 -15.44 -22.10
C PRO A 32 -7.43 -14.67 -21.19
N ARG A 33 -6.30 -14.24 -21.78
CA ARG A 33 -5.32 -13.35 -21.20
C ARG A 33 -6.07 -12.18 -20.57
N SER A 34 -6.12 -12.19 -19.24
CA SER A 34 -6.78 -11.19 -18.41
C SER A 34 -6.45 -9.81 -18.96
N ALA A 35 -7.49 -9.10 -19.40
CA ALA A 35 -7.39 -7.75 -19.92
C ALA A 35 -6.56 -6.92 -18.93
N ALA A 36 -5.63 -6.14 -19.48
CA ALA A 36 -4.74 -5.22 -18.78
C ALA A 36 -5.37 -4.74 -17.47
N ALA A 37 -4.78 -5.13 -16.34
CA ALA A 37 -5.17 -4.62 -15.04
C ALA A 37 -5.09 -3.10 -15.12
N ALA A 38 -6.25 -2.46 -15.25
CA ALA A 38 -6.34 -1.02 -15.25
C ALA A 38 -5.69 -0.55 -13.95
N SER A 39 -4.61 0.22 -14.06
CA SER A 39 -3.89 0.76 -12.92
C SER A 39 -4.91 1.43 -12.00
N ALA A 40 -5.05 0.91 -10.79
CA ALA A 40 -6.04 1.42 -9.85
C ALA A 40 -5.84 2.94 -9.66
N PRO A 41 -6.92 3.72 -9.52
CA PRO A 41 -6.81 5.16 -9.32
C PRO A 41 -5.94 5.46 -8.10
N ILE A 42 -4.91 6.27 -8.29
CA ILE A 42 -4.02 6.71 -7.20
C ILE A 42 -4.70 7.90 -6.54
N ASP A 43 -5.08 7.74 -5.27
CA ASP A 43 -5.67 8.82 -4.48
C ASP A 43 -4.58 9.55 -3.69
N LEU A 44 -4.31 10.80 -4.07
CA LEU A 44 -3.37 11.70 -3.40
C LEU A 44 -4.07 12.85 -2.68
N HIS A 45 -5.39 12.76 -2.44
CA HIS A 45 -6.16 13.85 -1.84
C HIS A 45 -5.71 14.20 -0.41
N ARG A 46 -5.05 13.26 0.29
CA ARG A 46 -4.52 13.42 1.65
C ARG A 46 -3.01 13.75 1.70
N GLY A 47 -2.40 14.02 0.55
CA GLY A 47 -0.97 14.27 0.43
C GLY A 47 -0.12 12.99 0.39
N VAL A 48 1.20 13.20 0.37
CA VAL A 48 2.24 12.19 0.21
C VAL A 48 3.31 12.39 1.26
N ALA A 49 3.58 11.37 2.08
CA ALA A 49 4.74 11.36 2.98
C ALA A 49 5.89 10.56 2.35
N VAL A 50 7.09 11.12 2.39
CA VAL A 50 8.30 10.53 1.80
C VAL A 50 9.07 9.77 2.89
N VAL A 51 9.44 8.52 2.60
CA VAL A 51 10.02 7.59 3.59
C VAL A 51 11.31 6.97 3.05
N ALA A 52 12.41 7.10 3.82
CA ALA A 52 13.69 6.50 3.48
C ALA A 52 13.73 5.02 3.87
N VAL A 53 14.03 4.16 2.92
CA VAL A 53 14.27 2.72 3.15
C VAL A 53 15.76 2.44 3.02
N GLY A 54 16.37 2.01 4.13
CA GLY A 54 17.81 1.80 4.24
C GLY A 54 18.61 3.06 4.60
N LYS A 55 19.91 2.89 4.83
CA LYS A 55 20.82 3.98 5.23
C LYS A 55 21.35 4.79 4.03
N HIS A 56 21.46 4.18 2.87
CA HIS A 56 22.03 4.79 1.67
C HIS A 56 21.05 5.71 0.92
N SER A 57 19.79 5.77 1.32
CA SER A 57 18.75 6.57 0.66
C SER A 57 18.47 7.90 1.36
N VAL A 58 19.06 8.17 2.53
CA VAL A 58 18.70 9.33 3.40
C VAL A 58 18.83 10.67 2.66
N ASP A 59 19.98 10.94 2.05
CA ASP A 59 20.22 12.21 1.35
C ASP A 59 19.26 12.41 0.16
N ALA A 60 19.09 11.36 -0.66
CA ALA A 60 18.15 11.38 -1.79
C ALA A 60 16.70 11.53 -1.32
N THR A 61 16.35 10.92 -0.18
CA THR A 61 15.02 11.03 0.42
C THR A 61 14.75 12.44 0.89
N TRP A 62 15.71 13.09 1.56
CA TRP A 62 15.57 14.47 2.00
C TRP A 62 15.47 15.46 0.82
N ALA A 63 16.26 15.25 -0.23
CA ALA A 63 16.18 16.05 -1.46
C ALA A 63 14.82 15.93 -2.17
N LEU A 64 14.20 14.75 -2.15
CA LEU A 64 12.84 14.55 -2.66
C LEU A 64 11.78 15.13 -1.71
N ALA A 65 11.90 14.85 -0.41
CA ALA A 65 10.96 15.27 0.62
C ALA A 65 10.82 16.80 0.69
N SER A 66 11.94 17.53 0.67
CA SER A 66 11.94 19.00 0.68
C SER A 66 11.18 19.60 -0.50
N ARG A 67 11.29 19.02 -1.70
CA ARG A 67 10.51 19.44 -2.88
C ARG A 67 9.03 19.06 -2.76
N VAL A 68 8.73 17.82 -2.35
CA VAL A 68 7.33 17.36 -2.18
C VAL A 68 6.60 18.20 -1.13
N TYR A 69 7.25 18.52 -0.01
CA TYR A 69 6.63 19.28 1.08
C TYR A 69 6.57 20.79 0.84
N ALA A 70 7.32 21.30 -0.15
CA ALA A 70 7.18 22.68 -0.61
C ALA A 70 5.85 22.91 -1.35
N ASP A 71 5.22 21.85 -1.88
CA ASP A 71 3.92 21.90 -2.53
C ASP A 71 2.78 21.69 -1.50
N PRO A 72 1.90 22.69 -1.29
CA PRO A 72 0.79 22.58 -0.35
C PRO A 72 -0.23 21.49 -0.71
N LEU A 73 -0.31 21.06 -1.98
CA LEU A 73 -1.24 20.01 -2.40
C LEU A 73 -0.74 18.62 -2.01
N LEU A 74 0.59 18.45 -1.95
CA LEU A 74 1.25 17.19 -1.66
C LEU A 74 1.60 17.03 -0.18
N ARG A 75 1.72 18.12 0.58
CA ARG A 75 2.04 18.05 2.01
C ARG A 75 0.87 17.44 2.83
N PRO A 76 1.08 16.33 3.57
CA PRO A 76 0.06 15.79 4.46
C PRO A 76 -0.24 16.77 5.61
N ALA A 77 -1.52 16.94 5.94
CA ALA A 77 -1.97 17.95 6.91
C ALA A 77 -1.41 17.73 8.33
N ARG A 78 -1.23 16.47 8.75
CA ARG A 78 -0.67 16.10 10.07
C ARG A 78 0.85 15.93 10.11
N LEU A 79 1.55 16.20 9.02
CA LEU A 79 2.99 15.98 8.99
C LEU A 79 3.75 17.21 9.54
N ASP A 80 4.29 17.04 10.75
CA ASP A 80 5.24 17.98 11.36
C ASP A 80 6.69 17.76 10.85
N ASP A 81 7.56 18.73 11.12
CA ASP A 81 8.95 18.71 10.64
C ASP A 81 9.78 17.58 11.28
N ALA A 82 9.53 17.28 12.57
CA ALA A 82 10.25 16.23 13.29
C ALA A 82 9.94 14.83 12.73
N THR A 83 8.66 14.55 12.48
CA THR A 83 8.18 13.32 11.84
C THR A 83 8.69 13.24 10.41
N ALA A 84 8.65 14.34 9.65
CA ALA A 84 9.19 14.39 8.29
C ALA A 84 10.68 14.02 8.23
N ARG A 85 11.50 14.56 9.14
CA ARG A 85 12.93 14.24 9.27
C ARG A 85 13.17 12.79 9.64
N VAL A 86 12.44 12.26 10.61
CA VAL A 86 12.54 10.85 11.02
C VAL A 86 12.14 9.90 9.88
N LEU A 87 11.09 10.22 9.13
CA LEU A 87 10.69 9.47 7.94
C LEU A 87 11.75 9.57 6.82
N ALA A 88 12.36 10.74 6.62
CA ALA A 88 13.47 10.93 5.70
C ALA A 88 14.78 10.24 6.16
N GLY A 89 14.81 9.76 7.40
CA GLY A 89 15.81 8.88 7.94
C GLY A 89 16.83 9.52 8.88
N GLU A 90 16.60 10.76 9.27
CA GLU A 90 17.30 11.40 10.39
C GLU A 90 17.04 10.62 11.69
N ALA A 91 18.03 10.54 12.56
CA ALA A 91 17.85 9.92 13.86
C ALA A 91 16.95 10.81 14.74
N PRO A 92 16.00 10.25 15.49
CA PRO A 92 15.21 11.03 16.44
C PRO A 92 16.13 11.66 17.49
N SER A 93 15.77 12.83 18.01
CA SER A 93 16.53 13.50 19.07
C SER A 93 16.54 12.65 20.35
N GLN A 94 17.53 12.87 21.23
CA GLN A 94 17.64 12.12 22.49
C GLN A 94 16.43 12.32 23.44
N HIS A 95 15.68 13.40 23.23
CA HIS A 95 14.47 13.73 23.99
C HIS A 95 13.20 13.57 23.14
N ALA A 96 13.28 12.88 22.00
CA ALA A 96 12.13 12.63 21.14
C ALA A 96 11.10 11.75 21.86
N ASP A 97 9.83 11.99 21.54
CA ASP A 97 8.74 11.16 22.04
C ASP A 97 8.92 9.69 21.63
N ALA A 98 8.45 8.77 22.47
CA ALA A 98 8.53 7.33 22.22
C ALA A 98 7.98 6.93 20.83
N ARG A 99 6.96 7.65 20.35
CA ARG A 99 6.36 7.46 19.02
C ARG A 99 7.36 7.70 17.89
N LEU A 100 8.18 8.75 17.96
CA LEU A 100 9.18 9.04 16.92
C LEU A 100 10.30 8.00 16.91
N VAL A 101 10.67 7.49 18.08
CA VAL A 101 11.64 6.40 18.22
C VAL A 101 11.08 5.11 17.61
N GLU A 102 9.83 4.77 17.89
CA GLU A 102 9.16 3.61 17.30
C GLU A 102 9.06 3.74 15.78
N LEU A 103 8.69 4.93 15.26
CA LEU A 103 8.62 5.20 13.84
C LEU A 103 9.99 5.04 13.15
N ALA A 104 11.05 5.55 13.77
CA ALA A 104 12.42 5.39 13.27
C ALA A 104 12.83 3.91 13.20
N ASN A 105 12.50 3.13 14.24
CA ASN A 105 12.77 1.71 14.31
C ASN A 105 11.99 0.93 13.25
N ALA A 106 10.68 1.17 13.14
CA ALA A 106 9.80 0.61 12.13
C ALA A 106 10.33 0.84 10.71
N ARG A 107 10.67 2.09 10.37
CA ARG A 107 11.27 2.46 9.08
C ARG A 107 12.57 1.69 8.83
N SER A 108 13.46 1.61 9.81
CA SER A 108 14.76 0.96 9.66
C SER A 108 14.66 -0.57 9.45
N ALA A 109 13.61 -1.19 9.97
CA ALA A 109 13.34 -2.63 9.81
C ALA A 109 12.66 -2.97 8.48
N MET A 110 12.15 -1.97 7.76
CA MET A 110 11.35 -2.19 6.56
C MET A 110 12.20 -2.69 5.38
N LYS A 111 11.71 -3.74 4.71
CA LYS A 111 12.25 -4.27 3.45
C LYS A 111 11.14 -4.26 2.41
N LEU A 112 11.30 -3.48 1.35
CA LEU A 112 10.21 -3.17 0.42
C LEU A 112 9.61 -4.39 -0.32
N ASP A 113 10.39 -5.46 -0.48
CA ASP A 113 9.97 -6.71 -1.13
C ASP A 113 9.29 -7.71 -0.17
N ASP A 114 9.18 -7.37 1.11
CA ASP A 114 8.55 -8.21 2.13
C ASP A 114 7.02 -7.94 2.19
N PRO A 115 6.14 -8.96 2.22
CA PRO A 115 4.71 -8.76 2.48
C PRO A 115 4.42 -7.98 3.77
N ILE A 116 5.32 -8.02 4.76
CA ILE A 116 5.22 -7.25 6.00
C ILE A 116 5.32 -5.74 5.74
N ALA A 117 6.05 -5.31 4.71
CA ALA A 117 6.21 -3.89 4.39
C ALA A 117 4.88 -3.22 4.04
N ALA A 118 3.97 -3.91 3.35
CA ALA A 118 2.65 -3.36 3.03
C ALA A 118 1.80 -3.14 4.31
N ARG A 119 1.89 -4.05 5.28
CA ARG A 119 1.20 -3.90 6.58
C ARG A 119 1.76 -2.72 7.36
N LEU A 120 3.09 -2.60 7.41
CA LEU A 120 3.76 -1.50 8.09
C LEU A 120 3.49 -0.14 7.41
N ALA A 121 3.54 -0.10 6.08
CA ALA A 121 3.16 1.07 5.29
C ALA A 121 1.70 1.47 5.55
N SER A 122 0.79 0.50 5.64
CA SER A 122 -0.62 0.78 5.98
C SER A 122 -0.76 1.36 7.39
N SER A 123 0.04 0.90 8.36
CA SER A 123 0.05 1.46 9.73
C SER A 123 0.55 2.90 9.75
N ILE A 124 1.70 3.17 9.12
CA ILE A 124 2.28 4.52 9.01
C ILE A 124 1.33 5.47 8.27
N SER A 125 0.69 4.99 7.21
CA SER A 125 -0.30 5.75 6.45
C SER A 125 -1.50 6.12 7.33
N ALA A 126 -2.05 5.18 8.10
CA ALA A 126 -3.16 5.44 9.01
C ALA A 126 -2.83 6.52 10.06
N ASP A 127 -1.62 6.46 10.61
CA ASP A 127 -1.06 7.45 11.53
C ASP A 127 -0.97 8.86 10.95
N LEU A 128 -0.81 8.96 9.63
CA LEU A 128 -0.76 10.19 8.84
C LEU A 128 -2.11 10.48 8.15
N GLU A 129 -3.21 10.08 8.77
CA GLU A 129 -4.59 10.24 8.28
C GLU A 129 -4.83 9.63 6.89
N GLY A 130 -4.16 8.54 6.54
CA GLY A 130 -4.31 7.91 5.23
C GLY A 130 -3.58 8.64 4.11
N ALA A 131 -2.53 9.41 4.41
CA ALA A 131 -1.61 9.91 3.39
C ALA A 131 -0.97 8.75 2.61
N SER A 132 -0.77 8.94 1.30
CA SER A 132 -0.01 7.98 0.49
C SER A 132 1.48 8.07 0.86
N LEU A 133 2.22 6.97 0.73
CA LEU A 133 3.63 6.91 1.15
C LEU A 133 4.54 6.71 -0.06
N LEU A 134 5.58 7.53 -0.19
CA LEU A 134 6.58 7.42 -1.24
C LEU A 134 7.89 6.91 -0.65
N PHE A 135 8.19 5.63 -0.88
CA PHE A 135 9.37 4.97 -0.34
C PHE A 135 10.56 5.17 -1.26
N VAL A 136 11.61 5.80 -0.76
CA VAL A 136 12.87 6.01 -1.48
C VAL A 136 13.89 4.98 -1.02
N PHE A 137 14.48 4.27 -1.96
CA PHE A 137 15.46 3.23 -1.71
C PHE A 137 16.56 3.28 -2.75
N ALA A 138 17.76 2.88 -2.36
CA ALA A 138 18.92 2.86 -3.23
C ALA A 138 19.52 1.46 -3.17
N ALA A 139 19.42 0.70 -4.27
CA ALA A 139 20.22 -0.51 -4.43
C ALA A 139 21.72 -0.16 -4.60
N ASP A 140 21.97 1.01 -5.19
CA ASP A 140 23.26 1.66 -5.35
C ASP A 140 23.07 3.15 -4.97
N PRO A 141 23.96 3.75 -4.16
CA PRO A 141 23.92 5.18 -3.81
C PRO A 141 23.73 6.13 -4.99
N SER A 142 24.23 5.74 -6.18
CA SER A 142 24.15 6.56 -7.40
C SER A 142 22.81 6.48 -8.13
N HIS A 143 21.95 5.51 -7.78
CA HIS A 143 20.70 5.25 -8.48
C HIS A 143 19.54 5.09 -7.48
N PRO A 144 19.16 6.14 -6.74
CA PRO A 144 17.99 6.08 -5.89
C PRO A 144 16.74 5.89 -6.74
N ARG A 145 15.79 5.13 -6.22
CA ARG A 145 14.49 4.86 -6.83
C ARG A 145 13.42 5.10 -5.79
N ALA A 146 12.24 5.50 -6.24
CA ALA A 146 11.10 5.65 -5.35
C ALA A 146 9.91 4.83 -5.82
N ARG A 147 9.17 4.28 -4.86
CA ARG A 147 7.96 3.48 -5.08
C ARG A 147 6.82 4.02 -4.24
N LEU A 148 5.69 4.24 -4.89
CA LEU A 148 4.50 4.76 -4.25
C LEU A 148 3.67 3.62 -3.64
N PHE A 149 3.20 3.84 -2.42
CA PHE A 149 2.19 3.05 -1.73
C PHE A 149 0.92 3.87 -1.64
N ALA A 150 -0.15 3.37 -2.28
CA ALA A 150 -1.45 4.02 -2.29
C ALA A 150 -2.22 3.61 -1.03
N SER A 151 -2.59 4.58 -0.20
CA SER A 151 -3.29 4.34 1.06
C SER A 151 -4.71 3.78 0.84
N SER A 152 -5.36 4.18 -0.24
CA SER A 152 -6.72 3.76 -0.62
C SER A 152 -6.82 2.26 -0.91
N THR A 153 -5.84 1.72 -1.66
CA THR A 153 -5.77 0.29 -2.01
C THR A 153 -4.93 -0.52 -1.02
N ARG A 154 -4.21 0.16 -0.12
CA ARG A 154 -3.22 -0.43 0.81
C ARG A 154 -2.22 -1.33 0.10
N SER A 155 -1.81 -0.92 -1.10
CA SER A 155 -0.90 -1.67 -1.95
C SER A 155 0.14 -0.76 -2.57
N PHE A 156 1.29 -1.35 -2.87
CA PHE A 156 2.29 -0.67 -3.68
C PHE A 156 1.80 -0.56 -5.12
N VAL A 157 1.98 0.61 -5.72
CA VAL A 157 1.73 0.83 -7.14
C VAL A 157 2.68 -0.06 -7.95
N THR A 158 2.22 -0.46 -9.12
CA THR A 158 2.85 -1.44 -9.99
C THR A 158 4.27 -1.04 -10.42
N PRO A 159 5.11 -2.02 -10.81
CA PRO A 159 6.54 -1.80 -10.97
C PRO A 159 6.95 -0.93 -12.18
N ASP A 160 6.03 -0.70 -13.09
CA ASP A 160 6.16 0.24 -14.19
C ASP A 160 6.17 1.70 -13.70
N LEU A 161 5.64 1.97 -12.51
CA LEU A 161 5.54 3.31 -11.93
C LEU A 161 6.63 3.58 -10.89
N TRP A 162 7.87 3.20 -11.21
CA TRP A 162 9.02 3.53 -10.39
C TRP A 162 9.50 4.92 -10.76
N MET A 163 9.54 5.80 -9.76
CA MET A 163 10.08 7.13 -9.91
C MET A 163 11.59 7.08 -9.83
N ARG A 164 12.25 7.84 -10.71
CA ARG A 164 13.70 7.99 -10.75
C ARG A 164 14.03 9.47 -10.72
N PRO A 165 15.19 9.83 -10.17
CA PRO A 165 15.72 11.16 -10.40
C PRO A 165 16.00 11.35 -11.90
N ASP A 166 15.98 12.59 -12.37
CA ASP A 166 16.18 12.89 -13.78
C ASP A 166 17.63 12.57 -14.19
N ALA A 167 17.82 12.03 -15.39
CA ALA A 167 19.11 11.47 -15.81
C ALA A 167 20.27 12.49 -15.85
N SER A 168 19.97 13.79 -15.91
CA SER A 168 20.96 14.87 -15.90
C SER A 168 21.49 15.21 -14.51
N ASP A 169 20.74 14.87 -13.45
CA ASP A 169 21.11 15.15 -12.07
C ASP A 169 20.45 14.11 -11.16
N ALA A 170 21.25 13.21 -10.58
CA ALA A 170 20.76 12.17 -9.66
C ALA A 170 20.05 12.74 -8.41
N ALA A 171 20.15 14.05 -8.17
CA ALA A 171 19.43 14.77 -7.14
C ALA A 171 18.17 15.50 -7.62
N SER A 172 17.92 15.64 -8.94
CA SER A 172 16.70 16.27 -9.43
C SER A 172 15.55 15.27 -9.49
N TRP A 173 14.47 15.59 -8.79
CA TRP A 173 13.26 14.78 -8.74
C TRP A 173 12.10 15.49 -9.43
N ASP A 174 12.41 16.43 -10.32
CA ASP A 174 11.45 17.43 -10.77
C ASP A 174 10.32 16.78 -11.60
N SER A 175 10.65 15.81 -12.46
CA SER A 175 9.64 15.03 -13.19
C SER A 175 8.75 14.21 -12.26
N SER A 176 9.32 13.65 -11.19
CA SER A 176 8.56 12.85 -10.21
C SER A 176 7.60 13.73 -9.40
N VAL A 177 8.05 14.90 -8.96
CA VAL A 177 7.22 15.88 -8.25
C VAL A 177 6.13 16.45 -9.16
N ALA A 178 6.45 16.77 -10.42
CA ALA A 178 5.46 17.23 -11.39
C ALA A 178 4.37 16.17 -11.64
N TRP A 179 4.76 14.89 -11.75
CA TRP A 179 3.83 13.77 -11.88
C TRP A 179 2.93 13.63 -10.65
N LEU A 180 3.49 13.74 -9.44
CA LEU A 180 2.73 13.69 -8.17
C LEU A 180 1.72 14.83 -8.08
N HIS A 181 2.15 16.06 -8.37
CA HIS A 181 1.28 17.23 -8.36
C HIS A 181 0.12 17.07 -9.34
N ALA A 182 0.39 16.63 -10.58
CA ALA A 182 -0.65 16.37 -11.56
C ALA A 182 -1.70 15.35 -11.06
N HIS A 183 -1.24 14.28 -10.40
CA HIS A 183 -2.15 13.29 -9.80
C HIS A 183 -2.93 13.86 -8.62
N ALA A 184 -2.31 14.68 -7.77
CA ALA A 184 -3.00 15.32 -6.65
C ALA A 184 -4.09 16.30 -7.13
N VAL A 185 -3.84 17.06 -8.18
CA VAL A 185 -4.85 17.92 -8.82
C VAL A 185 -5.99 17.09 -9.40
N ALA A 186 -5.67 15.98 -10.09
CA ALA A 186 -6.67 15.06 -10.61
C ALA A 186 -7.54 14.46 -9.49
N SER A 187 -6.94 13.98 -8.40
CA SER A 187 -7.67 13.38 -7.26
C SER A 187 -8.68 14.35 -6.63
N ARG A 188 -8.36 15.65 -6.56
CA ARG A 188 -9.26 16.69 -6.00
C ARG A 188 -10.40 17.08 -6.93
N THR A 189 -10.20 16.93 -8.24
CA THR A 189 -11.22 17.28 -9.22
C THR A 189 -12.32 16.23 -9.29
N THR A 190 -12.04 15.00 -8.85
CA THR A 190 -13.00 13.88 -8.83
C THR A 190 -14.09 13.94 -7.76
N VAL A 191 -14.28 15.07 -7.05
CA VAL A 191 -15.47 15.21 -6.21
C VAL A 191 -16.69 15.03 -7.11
N PRO A 192 -17.46 13.94 -6.96
CA PRO A 192 -18.66 13.76 -7.75
C PRO A 192 -19.56 14.93 -7.36
N SER A 193 -19.74 15.86 -8.31
CA SER A 193 -20.83 16.83 -8.22
C SER A 193 -22.06 16.01 -7.83
N PRO A 194 -22.68 16.28 -6.66
CA PRO A 194 -23.77 15.46 -6.17
C PRO A 194 -24.76 15.37 -7.32
N ALA A 195 -24.94 14.15 -7.85
CA ALA A 195 -25.87 13.92 -8.95
C ALA A 195 -27.13 14.70 -8.60
N PRO A 196 -27.64 15.57 -9.49
CA PRO A 196 -28.79 16.41 -9.18
C PRO A 196 -29.82 15.47 -8.59
N SER A 197 -30.09 15.63 -7.28
CA SER A 197 -31.06 14.79 -6.60
C SER A 197 -32.28 14.88 -7.49
N PRO A 198 -32.80 13.78 -8.07
CA PRO A 198 -33.96 13.85 -8.92
C PRO A 198 -34.98 14.61 -8.09
N ALA A 199 -35.30 15.83 -8.53
CA ALA A 199 -36.16 16.73 -7.81
C ALA A 199 -37.36 15.89 -7.47
N LYS A 200 -37.61 15.69 -6.17
CA LYS A 200 -38.66 14.82 -5.66
C LYS A 200 -39.90 15.16 -6.46
N SER A 201 -40.24 14.30 -7.42
CA SER A 201 -41.47 14.48 -8.15
C SER A 201 -42.52 14.36 -7.09
N VAL A 202 -43.26 15.45 -6.97
CA VAL A 202 -44.45 15.59 -6.15
C VAL A 202 -45.47 14.63 -6.75
N LEU A 203 -45.31 13.36 -6.42
CA LEU A 203 -46.23 12.24 -6.56
C LEU A 203 -46.25 11.64 -5.13
N THR A 204 -46.90 12.24 -4.13
CA THR A 204 -48.35 12.45 -4.05
C THR A 204 -49.14 11.33 -4.71
N SER A 205 -49.10 10.15 -4.11
CA SER A 205 -50.31 9.34 -3.98
C SER A 205 -50.31 8.61 -2.62
N GLY A 206 -51.11 9.12 -1.68
CA GLY A 206 -51.41 8.45 -0.41
C GLY A 206 -52.26 7.18 -0.57
N TRP A 207 -52.55 6.76 -1.79
CA TRP A 207 -53.41 5.62 -2.09
C TRP A 207 -52.63 4.32 -2.33
N PHE A 208 -51.31 4.40 -2.57
CA PHE A 208 -50.51 3.20 -2.87
C PHE A 208 -50.17 2.35 -1.63
N TRP A 209 -50.18 2.92 -0.42
CA TRP A 209 -49.84 2.20 0.81
C TRP A 209 -51.01 1.51 1.52
N GLY A 210 -52.21 1.50 0.94
CA GLY A 210 -53.39 0.89 1.57
C GLY A 210 -53.39 -0.63 1.72
N ALA A 211 -52.49 -1.37 1.02
CA ALA A 211 -52.55 -2.84 1.00
C ALA A 211 -51.23 -3.57 1.33
N ILE A 212 -50.06 -2.93 1.25
CA ILE A 212 -48.76 -3.55 1.61
C ILE A 212 -48.34 -3.17 3.05
N GLY A 213 -49.31 -2.84 3.91
CA GLY A 213 -49.11 -2.57 5.33
C GLY A 213 -49.39 -3.76 6.25
N ALA A 214 -49.78 -4.92 5.72
CA ALA A 214 -50.32 -6.02 6.55
C ALA A 214 -49.58 -7.37 6.46
N ALA A 215 -48.53 -7.52 5.64
CA ALA A 215 -47.87 -8.82 5.50
C ALA A 215 -46.37 -8.72 5.18
N ALA A 216 -45.55 -8.33 6.16
CA ALA A 216 -44.13 -8.68 6.19
C ALA A 216 -43.68 -8.74 7.65
N GLY A 217 -44.11 -9.82 8.32
CA GLY A 217 -43.63 -10.17 9.65
C GLY A 217 -42.15 -10.53 9.63
N ALA A 218 -41.46 -10.07 10.68
CA ALA A 218 -40.31 -10.67 11.34
C ALA A 218 -39.39 -11.59 10.50
N ALA A 219 -38.26 -11.05 10.05
CA ALA A 219 -37.04 -11.83 9.86
C ALA A 219 -35.83 -10.98 10.24
N VAL A 220 -35.55 -10.90 11.55
CA VAL A 220 -34.27 -10.38 12.07
C VAL A 220 -33.27 -11.52 11.96
N LEU A 221 -32.43 -11.52 10.92
CA LEU A 221 -31.28 -12.42 10.83
C LEU A 221 -30.16 -11.86 11.72
N ALA A 222 -29.99 -12.43 12.91
CA ALA A 222 -28.85 -12.13 13.77
C ALA A 222 -27.62 -12.91 13.29
N PHE A 223 -26.65 -12.22 12.69
CA PHE A 223 -25.34 -12.79 12.38
C PHE A 223 -24.38 -12.51 13.52
N THR A 224 -24.03 -13.55 14.29
CA THR A 224 -22.95 -13.48 15.28
C THR A 224 -21.66 -13.99 14.66
N ILE A 225 -20.68 -13.12 14.46
CA ILE A 225 -19.33 -13.50 14.03
C ILE A 225 -18.51 -13.79 15.28
N ARG A 226 -18.18 -15.07 15.52
CA ARG A 226 -17.20 -15.47 16.54
C ARG A 226 -15.86 -15.69 15.87
N ARG A 227 -14.82 -15.01 16.38
CA ARG A 227 -13.44 -15.21 15.97
C ARG A 227 -12.82 -16.23 16.92
N ASP A 228 -12.48 -17.41 16.42
CA ASP A 228 -11.67 -18.40 17.14
C ASP A 228 -10.19 -18.16 16.80
N ASP A 229 -9.34 -18.03 17.82
CA ASP A 229 -7.91 -17.67 17.70
C ASP A 229 -6.99 -18.88 17.43
N THR A 230 -7.50 -19.93 16.80
CA THR A 230 -6.72 -21.14 16.55
C THR A 230 -6.92 -21.66 15.13
N SER A 231 -5.86 -21.53 14.35
CA SER A 231 -5.66 -22.01 12.97
C SER A 231 -6.28 -21.19 11.84
N ASP A 232 -5.48 -21.05 10.79
CA ASP A 232 -5.54 -20.13 9.64
C ASP A 232 -6.68 -20.43 8.64
N THR A 233 -7.88 -20.71 9.11
CA THR A 233 -9.03 -21.03 8.25
C THR A 233 -10.32 -20.46 8.83
N ILE A 234 -10.92 -19.52 8.09
CA ILE A 234 -12.19 -18.89 8.49
C ILE A 234 -13.34 -19.82 8.06
N HIS A 235 -13.95 -20.51 9.03
CA HIS A 235 -15.16 -21.29 8.80
C HIS A 235 -16.40 -20.42 8.99
N LEU A 236 -17.14 -20.16 7.90
CA LEU A 236 -18.45 -19.52 7.97
C LEU A 236 -19.53 -20.61 8.10
N GLN A 237 -20.14 -20.73 9.27
CA GLN A 237 -21.33 -21.57 9.46
C GLN A 237 -22.57 -20.68 9.62
N GLY A 238 -23.53 -20.84 8.71
CA GLY A 238 -24.86 -20.26 8.83
C GLY A 238 -25.86 -21.36 9.23
N ARG A 239 -26.66 -21.12 10.26
CA ARG A 239 -27.76 -22.02 10.66
C ARG A 239 -29.08 -21.36 10.30
N VAL A 240 -29.91 -22.05 9.52
CA VAL A 240 -31.27 -21.64 9.20
C VAL A 240 -32.19 -22.33 10.21
N GLY A 241 -32.92 -21.55 11.01
CA GLY A 241 -33.96 -22.08 11.90
C GLY A 241 -35.21 -22.48 11.12
N PRO A 242 -36.04 -23.41 11.64
CA PRO A 242 -37.32 -23.78 11.02
C PRO A 242 -38.35 -22.64 11.07
#